data_AF-A0A2E2SVE3-F1
#
_entry.id   AF-A0A2E2SVE3-F1
#
_cell.length_a   1.000
_cell.length_b   1.000
_cell.length_c   1.000
_cell.angle_alpha   90.00
_cell.angle_beta   90.00
_cell.angle_gamma   90.00
#
_symmetry.space_group_name_H-M   'P 1'
#
loop_
_entity.id
_entity.type
_entity.pdbx_description
1 polymer ?
#
loop_
_entity_poly.entity_id
_entity_poly.type
_entity_poly.pdbx_seq_one_letter_code
_entity_poly.pdbx_strand_id
1 'polypeptide(L)'
;MSNIDKFLKLFSEFDLVITEGGRRAPEEVLESPEIYNPTIINLKKSIKKLEREYMAAKKAFKHGRIVRDELLDYEWRLFELREELKKIQGDDLL
;
A
#
# COMPACT_ATOMS: atom_id res chain seq x y z
N MET A 1 3.42 41.83 17.44
CA MET A 1 3.83 40.41 17.32
C MET A 1 4.64 40.07 18.55
N SER A 2 4.20 39.08 19.30
CA SER A 2 4.93 38.55 20.46
C SER A 2 6.27 37.96 20.00
N ASN A 3 7.26 37.94 20.88
CA ASN A 3 8.55 37.28 20.59
C ASN A 3 8.36 35.78 20.30
N ILE A 4 7.30 35.19 20.87
CA ILE A 4 6.88 33.82 20.59
C ILE A 4 6.42 33.66 19.13
N ASP A 5 5.65 34.62 18.60
CA ASP A 5 5.18 34.57 17.20
C ASP A 5 6.33 34.70 16.21
N LYS A 6 7.33 35.53 16.53
CA LYS A 6 8.55 35.68 15.70
C LYS A 6 9.38 34.41 15.71
N PHE A 7 9.51 33.77 16.88
CA PHE A 7 10.22 32.50 17.02
C PHE A 7 9.54 31.41 16.18
N LEU A 8 8.23 31.21 16.34
CA LEU A 8 7.48 30.20 15.57
C LEU A 8 7.56 30.43 14.06
N LYS A 9 7.58 31.68 13.61
CA LYS A 9 7.71 32.02 12.19
C LYS A 9 9.11 31.77 11.62
N LEU A 10 10.17 32.03 12.39
CA LEU A 10 11.56 31.79 11.95
C LEU A 10 11.90 30.30 11.89
N PHE A 11 11.11 29.49 12.57
CA PHE A 11 11.35 28.08 12.80
C PHE A 11 10.19 27.20 12.30
N SER A 12 9.30 27.75 11.48
CA SER A 12 8.12 27.05 10.96
C SER A 12 8.44 25.92 10.00
N GLU A 13 9.68 25.86 9.51
CA GLU A 13 10.14 24.83 8.56
C GLU A 13 10.80 23.63 9.25
N PHE A 14 10.98 23.65 10.57
CA PHE A 14 11.60 22.54 11.28
C PHE A 14 10.63 21.91 12.29
N ASP A 15 10.55 20.59 12.27
CA ASP A 15 9.73 19.82 13.18
C ASP A 15 10.59 19.33 14.36
N LEU A 16 10.30 19.79 15.57
CA LEU A 16 11.08 19.42 16.77
C LEU A 16 10.52 18.13 17.36
N VAL A 17 11.07 17.00 16.94
CA VAL A 17 10.74 15.69 17.52
C VAL A 17 11.69 15.38 18.68
N ILE A 18 11.17 15.43 19.91
CA ILE A 18 11.93 15.03 21.12
C ILE A 18 11.83 13.51 21.26
N THR A 19 12.93 12.81 20.99
CA THR A 19 13.04 11.36 21.19
C THR A 19 13.84 11.03 22.43
N GLU A 20 13.55 9.88 23.04
CA GLU A 20 14.35 9.32 24.12
C GLU A 20 15.80 9.06 23.65
N GLY A 21 16.79 9.28 24.51
CA GLY A 21 18.21 9.25 24.14
C GLY A 21 18.72 7.84 23.78
N GLY A 22 18.59 7.45 22.51
CA GLY A 22 19.11 6.21 21.93
C GLY A 22 19.87 6.46 20.62
N ARG A 23 20.92 5.68 20.36
CA ARG A 23 21.81 5.84 19.18
C ARG A 23 21.00 5.69 17.89
N ARG A 24 21.10 6.68 16.99
CA ARG A 24 20.42 6.70 15.68
C ARG A 24 20.84 5.51 14.81
N ALA A 25 19.87 4.67 14.43
CA ALA A 25 19.97 3.80 13.25
C ALA A 25 19.58 4.61 12.00
N PRO A 26 20.08 4.25 10.79
CA PRO A 26 19.85 5.05 9.59
C PRO A 26 18.38 4.95 9.18
N GLU A 27 17.74 6.12 9.10
CA GLU A 27 16.50 6.42 8.38
C GLU A 27 15.54 5.22 8.21
N GLU A 28 14.84 4.89 9.29
CA GLU A 28 13.56 4.20 9.11
C GLU A 28 12.66 5.17 8.35
N VAL A 29 12.40 4.84 7.08
CA VAL A 29 11.24 5.35 6.36
C VAL A 29 10.10 5.25 7.34
N LEU A 30 9.58 6.38 7.81
CA LEU A 30 8.37 6.42 8.61
C LEU A 30 7.27 5.85 7.70
N GLU A 31 7.11 4.53 7.73
CA GLU A 31 5.91 3.88 7.27
C GLU A 31 4.80 4.59 8.04
N SER A 32 3.97 5.34 7.31
CA SER A 32 2.72 5.88 7.84
C SER A 32 2.10 4.79 8.70
N PRO A 33 1.70 5.06 9.96
CA PRO A 33 1.20 4.01 10.84
C PRO A 33 0.19 3.22 10.03
N GLU A 34 0.48 1.95 9.73
CA GLU A 34 -0.40 1.10 8.93
C GLU A 34 -1.74 1.18 9.63
N ILE A 35 -2.68 1.94 9.07
CA ILE A 35 -4.05 1.98 9.55
C ILE A 35 -4.46 0.51 9.46
N TYR A 36 -4.63 -0.13 10.62
CA TYR A 36 -4.98 -1.53 10.70
C TYR A 36 -6.39 -1.67 10.14
N ASN A 37 -6.47 -1.74 8.83
CA ASN A 37 -7.71 -1.86 8.09
C ASN A 37 -7.83 -3.34 7.73
N PRO A 38 -8.63 -4.12 8.46
CA PRO A 38 -8.78 -5.55 8.22
C PRO A 38 -9.23 -5.85 6.79
N THR A 39 -9.93 -4.91 6.15
CA THR A 39 -10.34 -4.98 4.74
C THR A 39 -9.14 -4.96 3.81
N ILE A 40 -8.16 -4.07 4.03
CA ILE A 40 -6.92 -4.01 3.24
C ILE A 40 -6.12 -5.32 3.38
N ILE A 41 -6.02 -5.86 4.59
CA ILE A 41 -5.28 -7.10 4.86
C ILE A 41 -5.95 -8.28 4.13
N ASN A 42 -7.27 -8.37 4.21
CA ASN A 42 -8.03 -9.41 3.53
C ASN A 42 -7.94 -9.27 2.01
N LEU A 43 -7.99 -8.05 1.48
CA LEU A 43 -7.85 -7.79 0.05
C LEU A 43 -6.45 -8.19 -0.46
N LYS A 44 -5.38 -7.81 0.27
CA LYS A 44 -4.00 -8.25 -0.03
C LYS A 44 -3.86 -9.78 -0.03
N LYS A 45 -4.53 -10.49 0.90
CA LYS A 45 -4.54 -11.97 0.92
C LYS A 45 -5.26 -12.56 -0.29
N SER A 46 -6.41 -12.01 -0.66
CA SER A 46 -7.18 -12.43 -1.83
C SER A 46 -6.40 -12.23 -3.13
N ILE A 47 -5.71 -11.09 -3.29
CA ILE A 47 -4.82 -10.83 -4.43
C ILE A 47 -3.73 -11.90 -4.52
N LYS A 48 -3.02 -12.17 -3.41
CA LYS A 48 -1.96 -13.21 -3.38
C LYS A 48 -2.48 -14.59 -3.75
N LYS A 49 -3.70 -14.93 -3.32
CA LYS A 49 -4.35 -16.20 -3.70
C LYS A 49 -4.64 -16.23 -5.20
N LEU A 50 -5.25 -15.17 -5.72
CA LEU A 50 -5.61 -15.05 -7.13
C LEU A 50 -4.37 -15.04 -8.04
N GLU A 51 -3.25 -14.45 -7.62
CA GLU A 51 -1.99 -14.51 -8.37
C GLU A 51 -1.48 -15.94 -8.55
N ARG A 52 -1.60 -16.78 -7.51
CA ARG A 52 -1.23 -18.20 -7.60
C ARG A 52 -2.14 -18.95 -8.56
N GLU A 53 -3.43 -18.68 -8.49
CA GLU A 53 -4.44 -19.26 -9.39
C GLU A 53 -4.19 -18.82 -10.83
N TYR A 54 -3.93 -17.54 -11.07
CA TYR A 54 -3.55 -17.01 -12.38
C TYR A 54 -2.28 -17.68 -12.92
N MET A 55 -1.24 -17.87 -12.10
CA MET A 55 -0.03 -18.59 -12.54
C MET A 55 -0.31 -20.05 -12.90
N ALA A 56 -1.22 -20.72 -12.18
CA ALA A 56 -1.69 -22.05 -12.54
C ALA A 56 -2.52 -22.03 -13.84
N ALA A 57 -3.39 -21.04 -14.01
CA ALA A 57 -4.18 -20.83 -15.23
C ALA A 57 -3.27 -20.59 -16.44
N LYS A 58 -2.22 -19.76 -16.33
CA LYS A 58 -1.21 -19.60 -17.39
C LYS A 58 -0.56 -20.92 -17.80
N LYS A 59 -0.23 -21.77 -16.83
CA LYS A 59 0.31 -23.12 -17.12
C LYS A 59 -0.75 -23.98 -17.80
N ALA A 60 -2.00 -23.98 -17.32
CA ALA A 60 -3.10 -24.71 -17.92
C ALA A 60 -3.36 -24.26 -19.37
N PHE A 61 -3.35 -22.96 -19.65
CA PHE A 61 -3.52 -22.37 -20.97
C PHE A 61 -2.41 -22.81 -21.93
N LYS A 62 -1.15 -22.78 -21.48
CA LYS A 62 -0.01 -23.29 -22.27
C LYS A 62 -0.16 -24.78 -22.64
N HIS A 63 -0.84 -25.55 -21.80
CA HIS A 63 -1.14 -26.96 -22.05
C HIS A 63 -2.49 -27.17 -22.77
N GLY A 64 -3.18 -26.11 -23.20
CA GLY A 64 -4.47 -26.19 -23.88
C GLY A 64 -5.62 -26.68 -23.01
N ARG A 65 -5.50 -26.59 -21.68
CA ARG A 65 -6.52 -27.07 -20.71
C ARG A 65 -7.61 -26.03 -20.40
N ILE A 66 -7.37 -24.77 -20.72
CA ILE A 66 -8.31 -23.66 -20.59
C ILE A 66 -8.26 -22.82 -21.86
N VAL A 67 -9.35 -22.10 -22.16
CA VAL A 67 -9.41 -21.19 -23.32
C VAL A 67 -8.88 -19.80 -22.97
N ARG A 68 -8.67 -18.97 -24.00
CA ARG A 68 -8.11 -17.62 -23.81
C ARG A 68 -9.00 -16.74 -22.94
N ASP A 69 -10.31 -16.84 -23.11
CA ASP A 69 -11.27 -16.03 -22.36
C ASP A 69 -11.21 -16.33 -20.86
N GLU A 70 -11.10 -17.61 -20.49
CA GLU A 70 -10.91 -18.03 -19.09
C GLU A 70 -9.60 -17.47 -18.51
N LEU A 71 -8.52 -17.38 -19.29
CA LEU A 71 -7.28 -16.76 -18.84
C LEU A 71 -7.44 -15.24 -18.63
N LEU A 72 -8.16 -14.58 -19.55
CA LEU A 72 -8.44 -13.14 -19.46
C LEU A 72 -9.30 -12.80 -18.24
N ASP A 73 -10.22 -13.68 -17.84
CA ASP A 73 -11.02 -13.49 -16.62
C ASP A 73 -10.14 -13.40 -15.36
N TYR A 74 -9.10 -14.24 -15.25
CA TYR A 74 -8.14 -14.14 -14.14
C TYR A 74 -7.33 -12.83 -14.19
N GLU A 75 -6.92 -12.39 -15.37
CA GLU A 75 -6.18 -11.13 -15.55
C GLU A 75 -7.04 -9.93 -15.17
N TRP A 76 -8.29 -9.92 -15.65
CA TRP A 76 -9.24 -8.88 -15.34
C TRP A 76 -9.55 -8.83 -13.85
N ARG A 77 -9.80 -9.99 -13.22
CA ARG A 77 -10.08 -10.05 -11.79
C ARG A 77 -8.91 -9.56 -10.94
N LEU A 78 -7.67 -9.87 -11.34
CA LEU A 78 -6.48 -9.40 -10.66
C LEU A 78 -6.31 -7.88 -10.79
N PHE A 79 -6.62 -7.33 -11.97
CA PHE A 79 -6.64 -5.88 -12.19
C PHE A 79 -7.67 -5.18 -11.30
N GLU A 80 -8.91 -5.68 -11.27
CA GLU A 80 -9.99 -5.12 -10.44
C GLU A 80 -9.61 -5.03 -8.96
N LEU A 81 -9.10 -6.12 -8.38
CA LEU A 81 -8.72 -6.15 -6.96
C LEU A 81 -7.55 -5.23 -6.65
N ARG A 82 -6.61 -5.04 -7.58
CA ARG A 82 -5.49 -4.11 -7.42
C ARG A 82 -5.96 -2.66 -7.48
N GLU A 83 -6.88 -2.33 -8.38
CA GLU A 83 -7.49 -1.00 -8.45
C GLU A 83 -8.34 -0.71 -7.21
N GLU A 84 -9.09 -1.69 -6.69
CA GLU A 84 -9.83 -1.55 -5.44
C GLU A 84 -8.89 -1.28 -4.24
N LEU A 85 -7.77 -2.01 -4.16
CA LEU A 85 -6.75 -1.77 -3.14
C LEU A 85 -6.17 -0.35 -3.25
N LYS A 86 -5.87 0.10 -4.46
CA LYS A 86 -5.35 1.43 -4.73
C LYS A 86 -6.34 2.53 -4.34
N LYS A 87 -7.63 2.34 -4.59
CA LYS A 87 -8.68 3.28 -4.15
C LYS A 87 -8.71 3.41 -2.64
N ILE A 88 -8.74 2.28 -1.93
CA ILE A 88 -8.77 2.29 -0.46
C ILE A 88 -7.51 2.95 0.13
N GLN A 89 -6.33 2.70 -0.45
CA GLN A 89 -5.08 3.32 0.00
C GLN A 89 -4.91 4.78 -0.42
N GLY A 90 -5.59 5.21 -1.49
CA GLY A 90 -5.58 6.59 -1.98
C GLY A 90 -6.65 7.48 -1.35
N ASP A 91 -7.72 6.88 -0.82
CA ASP A 91 -8.79 7.57 -0.08
C ASP A 91 -8.36 7.97 1.35
N ASP A 92 -7.24 7.44 1.87
CA ASP A 92 -6.62 7.87 3.13
C ASP A 92 -5.85 9.23 3.01
N LEU A 93 -5.90 9.90 1.86
CA LEU A 93 -5.22 11.19 1.58
C LEU A 93 -6.17 12.42 1.48
N LEU A 94 -7.42 12.31 1.92
CA LEU A 94 -8.39 13.42 2.04
C LEU A 94 -8.94 13.55 3.47
#